data_AF-A0A6M5YPQ7-F1
#
_entry.id   AF-A0A6M5YPQ7-F1
#
_cell.length_a   1.000
_cell.length_b   1.000
_cell.length_c   1.000
_cell.angle_alpha   90.00
_cell.angle_beta   90.00
_cell.angle_gamma   90.00
#
_symmetry.space_group_name_H-M   'P 1'
#
loop_
_entity.id
_entity.type
_entity.pdbx_description
1 polymer ?
#
loop_
_entity_poly.entity_id
_entity_poly.type
_entity_poly.pdbx_seq_one_letter_code
_entity_poly.pdbx_strand_id
1 'polypeptide(L)'
;MASRVAALPDLRLTDEQLTAMGVPVGLAFFSRVGATGGAVAVYPSPAGPLESPLEPAAWDALAADNPLLRELEPDVEALIVNRVRGAREHYRCSIDHCYHLIGLVRTHWTGFTGGPELWREVGAFFDRLRAGAEG
;
A
#
# COMPACT_ATOMS: atom_id res chain seq x y z
N MET A 1 -1.23 -20.65 -5.37
CA MET A 1 -0.55 -19.94 -6.47
C MET A 1 0.26 -18.85 -5.85
N ALA A 2 1.57 -18.76 -6.14
CA ALA A 2 2.36 -17.63 -5.64
C ALA A 2 1.88 -16.36 -6.34
N SER A 3 1.31 -15.40 -5.61
CA SER A 3 0.98 -14.11 -6.21
C SER A 3 2.29 -13.44 -6.64
N ARG A 4 2.44 -13.18 -7.94
CA ARG A 4 3.60 -12.46 -8.46
C ARG A 4 3.46 -10.98 -8.10
N VAL A 5 4.58 -10.34 -7.74
CA VAL A 5 4.62 -8.88 -7.58
C VAL A 5 4.57 -8.24 -8.97
N ALA A 6 3.75 -7.20 -9.15
CA ALA A 6 3.70 -6.44 -10.40
C ALA A 6 3.86 -4.95 -10.11
N ALA A 7 4.81 -4.30 -10.79
CA ALA A 7 4.98 -2.85 -10.74
C ALA A 7 3.85 -2.15 -11.50
N LEU A 8 3.37 -1.02 -10.97
CA LEU A 8 2.30 -0.23 -11.54
C LEU A 8 2.79 1.20 -11.83
N PRO A 9 3.72 1.38 -12.80
CA PRO A 9 4.35 2.68 -13.06
C PRO A 9 3.36 3.74 -13.54
N ASP A 10 2.28 3.32 -14.21
CA ASP A 10 1.25 4.21 -14.74
C ASP A 10 0.09 4.47 -13.76
N LEU A 11 0.21 4.03 -12.50
CA LEU A 11 -0.84 4.26 -11.50
C LEU A 11 -1.04 5.77 -11.26
N ARG A 12 -2.27 6.21 -11.46
CA ARG A 12 -2.73 7.58 -11.21
C ARG A 12 -3.35 7.67 -9.83
N LEU A 13 -2.66 8.35 -8.93
CA LEU A 13 -3.15 8.66 -7.58
C LEU A 13 -2.51 9.98 -7.15
N THR A 14 -3.30 10.97 -6.74
CA THR A 14 -2.76 12.25 -6.23
C THR A 14 -2.58 12.21 -4.71
N ASP A 15 -1.81 13.16 -4.18
CA ASP A 15 -1.61 13.27 -2.73
C ASP A 15 -2.93 13.70 -2.03
N GLU A 16 -3.77 14.49 -2.71
CA GLU A 16 -5.10 14.88 -2.24
C GLU A 16 -6.04 13.66 -2.19
N GLN A 17 -6.04 12.80 -3.22
CA GLN A 17 -6.85 11.57 -3.21
C GLN A 17 -6.42 10.64 -2.08
N LEU A 18 -5.11 10.47 -1.88
CA LEU A 18 -4.57 9.65 -0.78
C LEU A 18 -5.02 10.17 0.60
N THR A 19 -4.96 11.49 0.78
CA THR A 19 -5.39 12.14 2.02
C THR A 19 -6.90 12.02 2.22
N ALA A 20 -7.70 12.21 1.17
CA ALA A 20 -9.16 12.07 1.20
C ALA A 20 -9.61 10.63 1.55
N MET A 21 -8.79 9.64 1.21
CA MET A 21 -8.97 8.23 1.61
C MET A 21 -8.53 7.93 3.05
N GLY A 22 -8.29 8.95 3.88
CA GLY A 22 -7.98 8.79 5.29
C GLY A 22 -6.57 8.25 5.57
N VAL A 23 -5.66 8.35 4.59
CA VAL A 23 -4.26 7.95 4.72
C VAL A 23 -3.38 9.19 4.90
N PRO A 24 -2.99 9.55 6.14
CA PRO A 24 -2.23 10.77 6.43
C PRO A 24 -0.72 10.61 6.19
N VAL A 25 -0.27 9.42 5.75
CA VAL A 25 1.14 9.07 5.57
C VAL A 25 1.40 8.64 4.13
N GLY A 26 2.62 8.80 3.65
CA GLY A 26 3.01 8.37 2.31
C GLY A 26 3.17 6.85 2.15
N LEU A 27 2.63 6.02 3.03
CA LEU A 27 2.84 4.57 3.00
C LEU A 27 1.56 3.84 3.39
N ALA A 28 0.99 3.08 2.48
CA ALA A 28 -0.24 2.33 2.73
C ALA A 28 -0.37 1.16 1.75
N PHE A 29 -1.30 0.25 2.06
CA PHE A 29 -1.85 -0.66 1.07
C PHE A 29 -3.36 -0.58 1.01
N PHE A 30 -3.92 -0.92 -0.15
CA PHE A 30 -5.35 -0.92 -0.43
C PHE A 30 -5.79 -2.28 -0.91
N SER A 31 -6.79 -2.87 -0.27
CA SER A 31 -7.36 -4.16 -0.68
C SER A 31 -8.87 -4.07 -0.81
N ARG A 32 -9.43 -4.95 -1.63
CA ARG A 32 -10.88 -5.16 -1.70
C ARG A 32 -11.28 -6.11 -0.57
N VAL A 33 -12.41 -5.82 0.07
CA VAL A 33 -12.96 -6.65 1.16
C VAL A 33 -14.04 -7.56 0.58
N GLY A 34 -13.79 -8.87 0.55
CA GLY A 34 -14.68 -9.83 -0.09
C GLY A 34 -16.00 -10.03 0.66
N ALA A 35 -15.95 -10.06 1.99
CA ALA A 35 -17.12 -10.37 2.83
C ALA A 35 -18.19 -9.26 2.82
N THR A 36 -17.80 -8.00 2.81
CA THR A 36 -18.70 -6.84 2.91
C THR A 36 -18.87 -6.09 1.59
N GLY A 37 -18.05 -6.40 0.60
CA GLY A 37 -17.80 -5.50 -0.53
C GLY A 37 -17.05 -4.24 -0.08
N GLY A 38 -16.59 -3.47 -1.08
CA GLY A 38 -15.82 -2.25 -0.85
C GLY A 38 -14.32 -2.46 -0.79
N ALA A 39 -13.62 -1.46 -0.25
CA ALA A 39 -12.17 -1.44 -0.11
C ALA A 39 -11.74 -0.79 1.19
N VAL A 40 -10.55 -1.16 1.67
CA VAL A 40 -9.94 -0.62 2.87
C VAL A 40 -8.51 -0.19 2.56
N ALA A 41 -8.10 0.96 3.10
CA ALA A 41 -6.71 1.35 3.18
C ALA A 41 -6.14 0.96 4.54
N VAL A 42 -4.94 0.42 4.57
CA VAL A 42 -4.23 0.10 5.81
C VAL A 42 -2.86 0.74 5.75
N TYR A 43 -2.51 1.46 6.82
CA TYR A 43 -1.24 2.18 6.91
C TYR A 43 -0.59 1.99 8.27
N PRO A 44 0.75 2.07 8.36
CA PRO A 44 1.44 1.84 9.61
C PRO A 44 1.35 3.06 10.54
N SER A 45 1.31 2.79 11.84
CA SER A 45 1.46 3.78 12.91
C SER A 45 2.38 3.23 14.01
N PRO A 46 2.89 4.08 14.93
CA PRO A 46 3.67 3.61 16.09
C PRO A 46 2.94 2.57 16.94
N ALA A 47 1.60 2.66 17.02
CA ALA A 47 0.78 1.75 17.82
C ALA A 47 0.37 0.47 17.06
N GLY A 48 0.69 0.36 15.77
CA GLY A 48 0.26 -0.72 14.90
C GLY A 48 -0.44 -0.24 13.62
N PRO A 49 -0.91 -1.16 12.76
CA PRO A 49 -1.68 -0.77 11.59
C PRO A 49 -2.95 -0.01 11.99
N LEU A 50 -3.29 0.98 11.19
CA LEU A 50 -4.59 1.64 11.22
C LEU A 50 -5.32 1.32 9.93
N GLU A 51 -6.60 0.98 10.07
CA GLU A 51 -7.50 0.73 8.95
C GLU A 51 -8.34 1.98 8.68
N SER A 52 -8.50 2.30 7.41
CA SER A 52 -9.38 3.35 6.91
C SER A 52 -10.27 2.75 5.83
N PRO A 53 -11.50 2.36 6.19
CA PRO A 53 -12.50 1.93 5.22
C PRO A 53 -12.74 3.03 4.20
N LEU A 54 -12.75 2.68 2.92
CA LEU A 54 -12.97 3.65 1.85
C LEU A 54 -14.45 3.81 1.55
N GLU A 55 -14.85 5.06 1.30
CA GLU A 55 -16.14 5.32 0.67
C GLU A 55 -16.17 4.67 -0.72
N PRO A 56 -17.28 4.02 -1.12
CA PRO A 56 -17.39 3.38 -2.43
C PRO A 56 -17.04 4.31 -3.59
N ALA A 57 -17.50 5.56 -3.53
CA ALA A 57 -17.22 6.57 -4.56
C ALA A 57 -15.72 6.90 -4.70
N ALA A 58 -14.97 6.91 -3.59
CA ALA A 58 -13.53 7.16 -3.61
C ALA A 58 -12.78 5.99 -4.27
N TRP A 59 -13.15 4.76 -3.92
CA TRP A 59 -12.58 3.57 -4.56
C TRP A 59 -12.94 3.49 -6.05
N ASP A 60 -14.19 3.75 -6.41
CA ASP A 60 -14.66 3.70 -7.79
C ASP A 60 -13.99 4.76 -8.67
N ALA A 61 -13.77 5.97 -8.14
CA ALA A 61 -13.03 7.02 -8.82
C ALA A 61 -11.57 6.60 -9.07
N LEU A 62 -10.90 6.07 -8.05
CA LEU A 62 -9.52 5.58 -8.19
C LEU A 62 -9.44 4.43 -9.20
N ALA A 63 -10.38 3.49 -9.15
CA ALA A 63 -10.43 2.36 -10.08
C ALA A 63 -10.82 2.78 -11.51
N ALA A 64 -11.56 3.88 -11.70
CA ALA A 64 -11.88 4.42 -13.01
C ALA A 64 -10.61 4.88 -13.75
N ASP A 65 -9.69 5.54 -13.03
CA ASP A 65 -8.40 5.95 -13.58
C ASP A 65 -7.39 4.79 -13.66
N ASN A 66 -7.61 3.72 -12.88
CA ASN A 66 -6.71 2.57 -12.76
C ASN A 66 -7.51 1.25 -12.85
N PRO A 67 -7.92 0.79 -14.05
CA PRO A 67 -8.81 -0.36 -14.20
C PRO A 67 -8.30 -1.65 -13.53
N LEU A 68 -6.98 -1.85 -13.47
CA LEU A 68 -6.32 -2.98 -12.82
C LEU A 68 -6.72 -3.15 -11.34
N LEU A 69 -7.17 -2.09 -10.66
CA LEU A 69 -7.60 -2.18 -9.26
C LEU A 69 -8.90 -2.96 -9.10
N ARG A 70 -9.73 -3.03 -10.15
CA ARG A 70 -10.92 -3.89 -10.17
C ARG A 70 -10.57 -5.38 -10.26
N GLU A 71 -9.37 -5.69 -10.76
CA GLU A 71 -8.86 -7.06 -10.96
C GLU A 71 -8.13 -7.61 -9.74
N LEU A 72 -7.95 -6.81 -8.68
CA LEU A 72 -7.41 -7.29 -7.42
C LEU A 72 -8.33 -8.35 -6.83
N GLU A 73 -7.77 -9.52 -6.53
CA GLU A 73 -8.47 -10.58 -5.83
C GLU A 73 -8.77 -10.12 -4.39
N PRO A 74 -10.06 -10.02 -4.00
CA PRO A 74 -10.43 -9.57 -2.65
C PRO A 74 -9.81 -10.44 -1.57
N ASP A 75 -9.37 -9.82 -0.48
CA ASP A 75 -8.73 -10.49 0.66
C ASP A 75 -7.45 -11.31 0.32
N VAL A 76 -6.91 -11.19 -0.90
CA VAL A 76 -5.69 -11.91 -1.34
C VAL A 76 -4.65 -10.95 -1.88
N GLU A 77 -5.07 -9.98 -2.70
CA GLU A 77 -4.19 -9.01 -3.35
C GLU A 77 -4.49 -7.58 -2.92
N ALA A 78 -3.46 -6.74 -3.01
CA ALA A 78 -3.55 -5.34 -2.66
C ALA A 78 -2.64 -4.48 -3.54
N LEU A 79 -2.99 -3.20 -3.62
CA LEU A 79 -2.14 -2.14 -4.11
C LEU A 79 -1.30 -1.61 -2.93
N ILE A 80 0.02 -1.74 -2.98
CA ILE A 80 0.94 -1.00 -2.10
C ILE A 80 1.28 0.35 -2.73
N VAL A 81 1.28 1.41 -1.92
CA VAL A 81 1.65 2.78 -2.28
C VAL A 81 2.82 3.24 -1.43
N ASN A 82 3.90 3.70 -2.08
CA ASN A 82 5.05 4.35 -1.44
C ASN A 82 5.28 5.75 -2.01
N ARG A 83 5.13 6.73 -1.13
CA ARG A 83 5.38 8.17 -1.35
C ARG A 83 6.34 8.76 -0.34
N VAL A 84 6.87 7.95 0.57
CA VAL A 84 7.76 8.45 1.62
C VAL A 84 9.05 8.94 0.99
N ARG A 85 9.62 10.02 1.55
CA ARG A 85 10.92 10.56 1.14
C ARG A 85 11.05 10.85 -0.37
N GLY A 86 9.95 11.25 -1.01
CA GLY A 86 9.93 11.61 -2.43
C GLY A 86 9.74 10.43 -3.40
N ALA A 87 9.54 9.21 -2.88
CA ALA A 87 9.20 8.06 -3.72
C ALA A 87 7.85 8.26 -4.45
N ARG A 88 7.68 7.51 -5.55
CA ARG A 88 6.43 7.41 -6.32
C ARG A 88 6.32 5.98 -6.86
N GLU A 89 6.25 5.02 -5.94
CA GLU A 89 6.21 3.61 -6.29
C GLU A 89 4.87 2.98 -5.93
N HIS A 90 4.41 2.11 -6.82
CA HIS A 90 3.13 1.43 -6.70
C HIS A 90 3.28 0.00 -7.17
N TYR A 91 2.76 -0.96 -6.40
CA TYR A 91 2.87 -2.38 -6.72
C TYR A 91 1.56 -3.10 -6.40
N ARG A 92 1.20 -4.08 -7.24
CA ARG A 92 0.26 -5.15 -6.90
C ARG A 92 1.05 -6.30 -6.27
N CYS A 93 0.61 -6.79 -5.11
CA CYS A 93 1.20 -7.95 -4.44
C CYS A 93 0.19 -8.64 -3.52
N SER A 94 0.58 -9.75 -2.89
CA SER A 94 -0.27 -10.37 -1.85
C SER A 94 -0.42 -9.49 -0.62
N ILE A 95 -1.51 -9.72 0.10
CA ILE A 95 -1.75 -9.18 1.44
C ILE A 95 -0.62 -9.57 2.42
N ASP A 96 0.03 -10.73 2.26
CA ASP A 96 1.17 -11.12 3.10
C ASP A 96 2.35 -10.13 2.99
N HIS A 97 2.67 -9.67 1.77
CA HIS A 97 3.70 -8.63 1.57
C HIS A 97 3.31 -7.32 2.26
N CYS A 98 2.01 -7.01 2.23
CA CYS A 98 1.47 -5.79 2.84
C CYS A 98 1.59 -5.82 4.36
N TYR A 99 1.20 -6.92 5.01
CA TYR A 99 1.38 -7.05 6.46
C TYR A 99 2.85 -7.23 6.87
N HIS A 100 3.69 -7.79 6.01
CA HIS A 100 5.14 -7.77 6.21
C HIS A 100 5.68 -6.33 6.27
N LEU A 101 5.27 -5.46 5.34
CA LEU A 101 5.63 -4.03 5.37
C LEU A 101 5.16 -3.35 6.67
N ILE A 102 3.92 -3.58 7.10
CA ILE A 102 3.41 -3.06 8.38
C ILE A 102 4.26 -3.54 9.56
N GLY A 103 4.56 -4.84 9.61
CA GLY A 103 5.37 -5.46 10.66
C GLY A 103 6.80 -4.92 10.69
N LEU A 104 7.40 -4.71 9.51
CA LEU A 104 8.70 -4.08 9.35
C LEU A 104 8.68 -2.65 9.90
N VAL A 105 7.67 -1.85 9.52
CA VAL A 105 7.56 -0.47 10.00
C VAL A 105 7.43 -0.43 11.52
N ARG A 106 6.56 -1.27 12.09
CA ARG A 106 6.37 -1.35 13.53
C ARG A 106 7.64 -1.76 14.28
N THR A 107 8.38 -2.73 13.73
CA THR A 107 9.60 -3.29 14.37
C THR A 107 10.72 -2.26 14.46
N HIS A 108 10.90 -1.46 13.41
CA HIS A 108 12.03 -0.51 13.33
C HIS A 108 11.65 0.93 13.70
N TRP A 109 10.39 1.19 14.10
CA TRP A 109 9.95 2.53 14.44
C TRP A 109 10.68 3.07 15.67
N THR A 110 11.33 4.22 15.53
CA THR A 110 11.95 4.95 16.64
C THR A 110 11.63 6.45 16.59
N GLY A 111 11.44 7.04 17.76
CA GLY A 111 11.13 8.47 17.90
C GLY A 111 9.82 8.88 17.22
N PHE A 112 9.73 10.15 16.78
CA PHE A 112 8.51 10.71 16.20
C PHE A 112 8.35 10.41 14.69
N THR A 113 9.46 10.23 13.98
CA THR A 113 9.47 10.09 12.50
C THR A 113 10.02 8.74 12.03
N GLY A 114 10.21 7.79 12.94
CA GLY A 114 10.63 6.42 12.64
C GLY A 114 12.14 6.17 12.56
N GLY A 115 12.99 7.20 12.54
CA GLY A 115 14.46 7.06 12.58
C GLY A 115 15.09 6.46 11.31
N PRO A 116 16.42 6.58 11.12
CA PRO A 116 17.09 6.20 9.86
C PRO A 116 17.03 4.71 9.55
N GLU A 117 17.02 3.85 10.58
CA GLU A 117 16.96 2.40 10.41
C GLU A 117 15.67 1.93 9.75
N LEU A 118 14.52 2.44 10.21
CA LEU A 118 13.23 2.18 9.58
C LEU A 118 13.26 2.43 8.07
N TRP A 119 13.73 3.61 7.68
CA TRP A 119 13.69 4.01 6.29
C TRP A 119 14.67 3.24 5.41
N ARG A 120 15.77 2.73 5.98
CA ARG A 120 16.66 1.79 5.30
C ARG A 120 15.95 0.47 5.03
N GLU A 121 15.25 -0.08 6.01
CA GLU A 121 14.51 -1.34 5.87
C GLU A 121 13.30 -1.19 4.93
N VAL A 122 12.58 -0.07 4.97
CA VAL A 122 11.50 0.25 4.02
C VAL A 122 12.06 0.33 2.59
N GLY A 123 13.19 1.02 2.38
CA GLY A 123 13.85 1.06 1.07
C GLY A 123 14.20 -0.35 0.56
N ALA A 124 14.85 -1.15 1.40
CA ALA A 124 15.21 -2.53 1.06
C ALA A 124 14.00 -3.43 0.76
N PHE A 125 12.85 -3.18 1.39
CA PHE A 125 11.60 -3.86 1.06
C PHE A 125 11.13 -3.52 -0.37
N PHE A 126 11.12 -2.24 -0.74
CA PHE A 126 10.72 -1.82 -2.09
C PHE A 126 11.71 -2.24 -3.17
N ASP A 127 13.01 -2.31 -2.86
CA ASP A 127 14.03 -2.87 -3.76
C ASP A 127 13.73 -4.34 -4.09
N ARG A 128 13.29 -5.14 -3.09
CA ARG A 128 12.88 -6.53 -3.32
C ARG A 128 11.62 -6.64 -4.15
N LEU A 129 10.63 -5.78 -3.92
CA LEU A 129 9.41 -5.76 -4.75
C LEU A 129 9.73 -5.43 -6.21
N ARG A 130 10.61 -4.45 -6.43
CA ARG A 130 11.07 -4.06 -7.76
C ARG A 130 11.75 -5.22 -8.49
N ALA A 131 12.72 -5.88 -7.84
CA ALA A 131 13.40 -7.03 -8.42
C ALA A 131 12.44 -8.20 -8.72
N GLY A 132 11.43 -8.40 -7.87
CA GLY A 132 10.39 -9.42 -8.08
C GLY A 132 9.39 -9.09 -9.19
N ALA A 133 9.24 -7.82 -9.57
CA ALA A 133 8.38 -7.37 -10.66
C ALA A 133 9.08 -7.42 -12.03
N GLU A 134 10.42 -7.41 -12.05
CA GLU A 134 11.25 -7.46 -13.27
C GLU A 134 11.52 -8.91 -13.77
N GLY A 135 11.19 -9.92 -12.95
CA GLY A 135 11.33 -11.36 -13.29
C GLY A 135 10.01 -12.07 -13.57
#